data_AF-A0A1M7TKL5-F1
#
_entry.id   AF-A0A1M7TKL5-F1
#
_cell.length_a   1.000
_cell.length_b   1.000
_cell.length_c   1.000
_cell.angle_alpha   90.00
_cell.angle_beta   90.00
_cell.angle_gamma   90.00
#
_symmetry.space_group_name_H-M   'P 1'
#
loop_
_entity.id
_entity.type
_entity.pdbx_description
1 polymer ?
#
loop_
_entity_poly.entity_id
_entity_poly.type
_entity_poly.pdbx_seq_one_letter_code
_entity_poly.pdbx_strand_id
1 'polypeptide(L)'
;MRWLAVMLLAFSAEIAQADELVRRKPGLWELRWYSNDVKASQSPLKQNPARMCIDTTTDETLAALYDACDPPLFFAFYSPQFTRELVCEAAVADFKTISRAKITFAGDAAYRIEVRTRLEPALKGEGEYSGGREGKWLGACPADMRPGDLIVGDEPKINILEELAKPAQ
;
A
#
# COMPACT_ATOMS: atom_id res chain seq x y z
N MET A 1 -18.85 -34.92 -53.58
CA MET A 1 -18.03 -33.87 -52.94
C MET A 1 -17.99 -34.09 -51.43
N ARG A 2 -16.92 -34.66 -50.90
CA ARG A 2 -16.63 -34.72 -49.46
C ARG A 2 -15.84 -33.46 -49.10
N TRP A 3 -16.41 -32.57 -48.31
CA TRP A 3 -15.76 -31.33 -47.87
C TRP A 3 -14.79 -31.64 -46.73
N LEU A 4 -13.50 -31.35 -46.93
CA LEU A 4 -12.46 -31.42 -45.89
C LEU A 4 -12.58 -30.20 -44.97
N ALA A 5 -12.84 -30.45 -43.68
CA ALA A 5 -12.72 -29.44 -42.63
C ALA A 5 -11.25 -29.35 -42.19
N VAL A 6 -10.60 -28.21 -42.43
CA VAL A 6 -9.29 -27.88 -41.88
C VAL A 6 -9.51 -27.17 -40.55
N MET A 7 -9.21 -27.84 -39.44
CA MET A 7 -9.17 -27.21 -38.11
C MET A 7 -7.86 -26.43 -37.94
N LEU A 8 -7.95 -25.11 -37.94
CA LEU A 8 -6.89 -24.22 -37.45
C LEU A 8 -6.88 -24.25 -35.92
N LEU A 9 -5.86 -24.91 -35.35
CA LEU A 9 -5.52 -24.79 -33.93
C LEU A 9 -4.88 -23.42 -33.70
N ALA A 10 -5.68 -22.46 -33.24
CA ALA A 10 -5.18 -21.19 -32.72
C ALA A 10 -4.54 -21.44 -31.35
N PHE A 11 -3.20 -21.38 -31.29
CA PHE A 11 -2.46 -21.28 -30.04
C PHE A 11 -2.72 -19.89 -29.45
N SER A 12 -3.58 -19.81 -28.43
CA SER A 12 -3.69 -18.62 -27.60
C SER A 12 -2.43 -18.51 -26.75
N ALA A 13 -1.54 -17.58 -27.10
CA ALA A 13 -0.49 -17.15 -26.19
C ALA A 13 -1.16 -16.42 -25.02
N GLU A 14 -1.20 -17.05 -23.85
CA GLU A 14 -1.56 -16.39 -22.59
C GLU A 14 -0.49 -15.34 -22.30
N ILE A 15 -0.78 -14.08 -22.65
CA ILE A 15 -0.01 -12.94 -22.18
C ILE A 15 -0.29 -12.88 -20.68
N ALA A 16 0.65 -13.34 -19.87
CA ALA A 16 0.68 -13.04 -18.45
C ALA A 16 0.70 -11.51 -18.31
N GLN A 17 -0.46 -10.92 -18.01
CA GLN A 17 -0.56 -9.51 -17.69
C GLN A 17 0.17 -9.33 -16.36
N ALA A 18 1.40 -8.79 -16.43
CA ALA A 18 2.01 -8.16 -15.28
C ALA A 18 1.02 -7.08 -14.83
N ASP A 19 0.37 -7.28 -13.67
CA ASP A 19 -0.57 -6.32 -13.10
C ASP A 19 0.05 -4.92 -13.13
N GLU A 20 -0.52 -4.05 -13.95
CA GLU A 20 -0.01 -2.71 -14.19
C GLU A 20 -0.16 -1.90 -12.91
N LEU A 21 0.98 -1.65 -12.23
CA LEU A 21 1.06 -0.81 -11.04
C LEU A 21 0.38 0.54 -11.33
N VAL A 22 -0.78 0.77 -10.71
CA VAL A 22 -1.48 2.06 -10.81
C VAL A 22 -0.63 3.11 -10.13
N ARG A 23 -0.01 3.96 -10.95
CA ARG A 23 0.80 5.08 -10.49
C ARG A 23 -0.11 6.16 -9.91
N ARG A 24 0.28 6.72 -8.77
CA ARG A 24 -0.46 7.85 -8.21
C ARG A 24 -0.19 9.08 -9.05
N LYS A 25 -1.23 9.89 -9.21
CA LYS A 25 -1.11 11.21 -9.83
C LYS A 25 -0.11 12.08 -9.05
N PRO A 26 0.88 12.71 -9.72
CA PRO A 26 1.77 13.67 -9.07
C PRO A 26 0.99 14.82 -8.40
N GLY A 27 1.42 15.22 -7.21
CA GLY A 27 0.84 16.31 -6.45
C GLY A 27 0.72 16.04 -4.95
N LEU A 28 -0.08 16.86 -4.28
CA LEU A 28 -0.37 16.76 -2.87
C LEU A 28 -1.43 15.68 -2.63
N TRP A 29 -1.15 14.76 -1.71
CA TRP A 29 -2.07 13.73 -1.26
C TRP A 29 -2.37 13.89 0.23
N GLU A 30 -3.65 13.80 0.59
CA GLU A 30 -4.07 13.55 1.96
C GLU A 30 -4.12 12.05 2.21
N LEU A 31 -3.61 11.62 3.36
CA LEU A 31 -3.50 10.23 3.77
C LEU A 31 -4.17 10.08 5.14
N ARG A 32 -5.01 9.06 5.30
CA ARG A 32 -5.69 8.76 6.57
C ARG A 32 -5.54 7.30 6.95
N TRP A 33 -5.05 7.02 8.15
CA TRP A 33 -4.90 5.66 8.66
C TRP A 33 -6.06 5.32 9.57
N TYR A 34 -6.42 4.04 9.61
CA TYR A 34 -7.38 3.52 10.57
C TYR A 34 -6.99 2.09 10.94
N SER A 35 -7.36 1.68 12.15
CA SER A 35 -7.17 0.32 12.63
C SER A 35 -8.09 0.06 13.81
N ASN A 36 -8.50 -1.20 13.99
CA ASN A 36 -9.23 -1.65 15.17
C ASN A 36 -8.30 -1.97 16.36
N ASP A 37 -6.98 -1.89 16.18
CA ASP A 37 -6.01 -2.06 17.27
C ASP A 37 -5.99 -0.81 18.15
N VAL A 38 -6.53 -0.98 19.36
CA VAL A 38 -6.67 0.07 20.37
C VAL A 38 -5.31 0.53 20.91
N LYS A 39 -4.27 -0.32 20.91
CA LYS A 39 -2.92 0.06 21.41
C LYS A 39 -2.15 0.87 20.38
N ALA A 40 -2.34 0.54 19.10
CA ALA A 40 -1.75 1.29 18.01
C ALA A 40 -2.44 2.65 17.74
N SER A 41 -3.44 3.05 18.54
CA SER A 41 -4.19 4.33 18.44
C SER A 41 -3.40 5.58 18.87
N GLN A 42 -2.20 5.40 19.46
CA GLN A 42 -1.36 6.50 19.93
C GLN A 42 -0.45 7.09 18.85
N SER A 43 -0.40 6.51 17.66
CA SER A 43 0.40 7.05 16.56
C SER A 43 -0.21 8.35 16.01
N PRO A 44 0.58 9.43 15.83
CA PRO A 44 0.13 10.68 15.21
C PRO A 44 -0.53 10.49 13.84
N LEU A 45 -0.05 9.51 13.06
CA LEU A 45 -0.61 9.14 11.74
C LEU A 45 -2.04 8.60 11.79
N LYS A 46 -2.47 8.05 12.93
CA LYS A 46 -3.86 7.59 13.13
C LYS A 46 -4.76 8.67 13.71
N GLN A 47 -4.18 9.65 14.39
CA GLN A 47 -4.92 10.75 15.01
C GLN A 47 -5.17 11.89 14.03
N ASN A 48 -4.22 12.13 13.11
CA ASN A 48 -4.27 13.25 12.18
C ASN A 48 -4.12 12.79 10.73
N PRO A 49 -4.81 13.42 9.77
CA PRO A 49 -4.51 13.22 8.36
C PRO A 49 -3.08 13.69 8.08
N ALA A 50 -2.34 12.89 7.30
CA ALA A 50 -1.05 13.32 6.78
C ALA A 50 -1.21 13.94 5.40
N ARG A 51 -0.39 14.92 5.07
CA ARG A 51 -0.29 15.51 3.74
C ARG A 51 1.09 15.24 3.17
N MET A 52 1.15 14.66 1.98
CA MET A 52 2.38 14.24 1.34
C MET A 52 2.48 14.79 -0.07
N CYS A 53 3.60 15.41 -0.41
CA CYS A 53 3.91 15.76 -1.80
C CYS A 53 4.55 14.57 -2.49
N ILE A 54 3.99 14.13 -3.62
CA ILE A 54 4.45 12.97 -4.39
C ILE A 54 4.68 13.40 -5.84
N ASP A 55 5.84 13.07 -6.39
CA ASP A 55 6.08 13.06 -7.83
C ASP A 55 6.29 11.62 -8.32
N THR A 56 6.52 11.44 -9.62
CA THR A 56 6.72 10.09 -10.20
C THR A 56 7.87 9.33 -9.52
N THR A 57 8.99 9.99 -9.20
CA THR A 57 10.17 9.33 -8.61
C THR A 57 9.95 8.95 -7.16
N THR A 58 9.34 9.84 -6.38
CA THR A 58 8.87 9.54 -5.02
C THR A 58 7.88 8.39 -5.07
N ASP A 59 6.99 8.40 -6.07
CA ASP A 59 6.03 7.33 -6.29
C ASP A 59 6.76 6.00 -6.50
N GLU A 60 7.63 5.90 -7.49
CA GLU A 60 8.38 4.67 -7.79
C GLU A 60 9.30 4.22 -6.65
N THR A 61 9.93 5.14 -5.92
CA THR A 61 10.90 4.81 -4.85
C THR A 61 10.22 4.13 -3.69
N LEU A 62 9.15 4.73 -3.17
CA LEU A 62 8.41 4.12 -2.07
C LEU A 62 7.71 2.83 -2.56
N ALA A 63 7.48 2.67 -3.87
CA ALA A 63 6.99 1.42 -4.48
C ALA A 63 7.93 0.26 -4.35
N ALA A 64 9.19 0.51 -4.65
CA ALA A 64 10.23 -0.50 -4.51
C ALA A 64 10.45 -0.92 -3.05
N LEU A 65 10.09 -0.08 -2.08
CA LEU A 65 10.27 -0.34 -0.65
C LEU A 65 9.08 -1.05 0.00
N TYR A 66 8.01 -1.28 -0.74
CA TYR A 66 6.84 -1.94 -0.21
C TYR A 66 7.08 -3.43 0.01
N ASP A 67 6.92 -3.86 1.25
CA ASP A 67 6.72 -5.25 1.60
C ASP A 67 5.25 -5.49 1.96
N ALA A 68 4.58 -6.33 1.17
CA ALA A 68 3.21 -6.73 1.38
C ALA A 68 2.98 -7.50 2.69
N CYS A 69 4.07 -7.99 3.30
CA CYS A 69 4.09 -8.78 4.52
C CYS A 69 4.54 -8.01 5.76
N ASP A 70 4.97 -6.74 5.62
CA ASP A 70 5.32 -5.91 6.78
C ASP A 70 4.04 -5.43 7.50
N PRO A 71 3.93 -5.56 8.84
CA PRO A 71 2.81 -5.01 9.59
C PRO A 71 2.56 -3.53 9.23
N PRO A 72 1.29 -3.11 9.04
CA PRO A 72 0.92 -1.88 8.33
C PRO A 72 1.20 -0.56 9.08
N LEU A 73 2.22 -0.52 9.93
CA LEU A 73 2.49 0.59 10.84
C LEU A 73 3.41 1.67 10.25
N PHE A 74 4.25 1.37 9.25
CA PHE A 74 5.20 2.37 8.75
C PHE A 74 5.10 2.67 7.24
N PHE A 75 4.98 1.69 6.33
CA PHE A 75 5.19 1.96 4.89
C PHE A 75 4.23 1.29 3.90
N ALA A 76 2.91 1.26 4.17
CA ALA A 76 1.97 0.76 3.17
C ALA A 76 1.73 1.77 2.03
N PHE A 77 2.42 1.60 0.91
CA PHE A 77 1.99 2.01 -0.43
C PHE A 77 2.52 1.01 -1.45
N TYR A 78 1.92 0.95 -2.65
CA TYR A 78 2.41 0.21 -3.83
C TYR A 78 2.17 -1.28 -3.87
N SER A 79 0.91 -1.56 -4.13
CA SER A 79 0.63 -2.62 -5.07
C SER A 79 -0.46 -2.14 -6.03
N PRO A 80 -0.49 -2.66 -7.28
CA PRO A 80 -1.52 -2.33 -8.25
C PRO A 80 -2.90 -2.57 -7.65
N GLN A 81 -3.92 -1.96 -8.25
CA GLN A 81 -5.30 -2.41 -8.11
C GLN A 81 -5.37 -3.93 -8.14
N PHE A 82 -5.56 -4.54 -6.98
CA PHE A 82 -5.88 -5.94 -6.86
C PHE A 82 -6.62 -6.21 -5.55
N THR A 83 -7.51 -7.19 -5.58
CA THR A 83 -7.93 -7.91 -4.38
C THR A 83 -7.02 -9.12 -4.30
N ARG A 84 -5.99 -9.08 -3.45
CA ARG A 84 -5.11 -10.25 -3.24
C ARG A 84 -5.14 -10.63 -1.78
N GLU A 85 -5.42 -11.90 -1.57
CA GLU A 85 -5.08 -12.53 -0.31
C GLU A 85 -3.56 -12.72 -0.28
N LEU A 86 -2.92 -12.20 0.77
CA LEU A 86 -1.47 -12.18 0.91
C LEU A 86 -1.11 -12.97 2.15
N VAL A 87 -0.99 -14.29 2.00
CA VAL A 87 -0.58 -15.17 3.10
C VAL A 87 0.92 -14.97 3.34
N CYS A 88 1.26 -14.26 4.40
CA CYS A 88 2.62 -13.83 4.73
C CYS A 88 3.15 -14.61 5.94
N GLU A 89 3.90 -15.68 5.70
CA GLU A 89 4.53 -16.44 6.79
C GLU A 89 5.72 -15.65 7.37
N ALA A 90 5.43 -14.75 8.31
CA ALA A 90 6.45 -14.00 9.01
C ALA A 90 7.13 -14.89 10.07
N ALA A 91 8.40 -15.26 9.89
CA ALA A 91 9.19 -16.08 10.83
C ALA A 91 9.56 -15.35 12.16
N VAL A 92 8.83 -14.29 12.51
CA VAL A 92 9.10 -13.50 13.71
C VAL A 92 8.46 -14.23 14.89
N ALA A 93 9.28 -14.95 15.66
CA ALA A 93 8.95 -15.53 16.97
C ALA A 93 7.97 -16.73 17.01
N ASP A 94 8.04 -17.67 16.06
CA ASP A 94 7.21 -18.90 16.00
C ASP A 94 5.70 -18.68 15.73
N PHE A 95 5.32 -17.52 15.15
CA PHE A 95 3.94 -17.23 14.75
C PHE A 95 3.77 -17.23 13.23
N LYS A 96 2.73 -17.88 12.72
CA LYS A 96 2.28 -17.72 11.34
C LYS A 96 1.35 -16.50 11.25
N THR A 97 1.69 -15.56 10.38
CA THR A 97 0.83 -14.42 10.06
C THR A 97 0.07 -14.70 8.76
N ILE A 98 -1.21 -14.38 8.72
CA ILE A 98 -2.05 -14.54 7.52
C ILE A 98 -2.72 -13.19 7.27
N SER A 99 -2.24 -12.47 6.26
CA SER A 99 -2.77 -11.16 5.90
C SER A 99 -3.67 -11.25 4.66
N ARG A 100 -4.66 -10.37 4.60
CA ARG A 100 -5.50 -10.18 3.43
C ARG A 100 -5.61 -8.69 3.21
N ALA A 101 -5.06 -8.21 2.10
CA ALA A 101 -5.15 -6.81 1.73
C ALA A 101 -6.07 -6.63 0.52
N LYS A 102 -6.86 -5.57 0.53
CA LYS A 102 -7.68 -5.16 -0.59
C LYS A 102 -7.39 -3.70 -0.87
N ILE A 103 -7.00 -3.39 -2.11
CA ILE A 103 -6.80 -2.02 -2.55
C ILE A 103 -7.89 -1.68 -3.57
N THR A 104 -8.59 -0.57 -3.36
CA THR A 104 -9.61 -0.04 -4.25
C THR A 104 -9.22 1.37 -4.66
N PHE A 105 -9.20 1.66 -5.95
CA PHE A 105 -8.96 3.00 -6.47
C PHE A 105 -10.25 3.59 -7.04
N ALA A 106 -10.44 4.89 -6.89
CA ALA A 106 -11.49 5.65 -7.54
C ALA A 106 -10.83 6.61 -8.54
N GLY A 107 -10.65 6.13 -9.77
CA GLY A 107 -9.88 6.83 -10.80
C GLY A 107 -8.39 6.93 -10.44
N ASP A 108 -7.77 8.07 -10.74
CA ASP A 108 -6.36 8.39 -10.49
C ASP A 108 -6.15 9.27 -9.24
N ALA A 109 -7.24 9.66 -8.55
CA ALA A 109 -7.24 10.71 -7.54
C ALA A 109 -7.64 10.24 -6.13
N ALA A 110 -8.02 8.99 -5.94
CA ALA A 110 -8.30 8.44 -4.62
C ALA A 110 -8.11 6.93 -4.55
N TYR A 111 -7.78 6.42 -3.36
CA TYR A 111 -7.73 4.99 -3.08
C TYR A 111 -8.06 4.68 -1.61
N ARG A 112 -8.37 3.41 -1.36
CA ARG A 112 -8.56 2.82 -0.03
C ARG A 112 -7.89 1.45 0.03
N ILE A 113 -7.10 1.23 1.07
CA ILE A 113 -6.40 -0.02 1.38
C ILE A 113 -7.03 -0.60 2.65
N GLU A 114 -7.50 -1.83 2.60
CA GLU A 114 -8.07 -2.56 3.74
C GLU A 114 -7.22 -3.80 4.01
N VAL A 115 -6.71 -3.94 5.22
CA VAL A 115 -5.88 -5.07 5.65
C VAL A 115 -6.57 -5.79 6.80
N ARG A 116 -6.61 -7.12 6.73
CA ARG A 116 -6.95 -8.00 7.85
C ARG A 116 -5.80 -8.97 8.07
N THR A 117 -5.36 -9.10 9.29
CA THR A 117 -4.20 -9.91 9.65
C THR A 117 -4.60 -10.85 10.78
N ARG A 118 -4.28 -12.13 10.62
CA ARG A 118 -4.48 -13.17 11.62
C ARG A 118 -3.13 -13.73 12.08
N LEU A 119 -2.95 -13.91 13.38
CA LEU A 119 -1.77 -14.50 14.00
C LEU A 119 -2.08 -15.91 14.51
N GLU A 120 -1.21 -16.87 14.22
CA GLU A 120 -1.33 -18.27 14.64
C GLU A 120 -0.03 -18.77 15.30
N PRO A 121 -0.03 -19.09 16.61
CA PRO A 121 -1.13 -18.95 17.56
C PRO A 121 -1.45 -17.49 17.92
N ALA A 122 -2.64 -17.23 18.46
CA ALA A 122 -3.04 -15.88 18.86
C ALA A 122 -2.14 -15.34 19.99
N LEU A 123 -1.65 -14.10 19.83
CA LEU A 123 -0.87 -13.43 20.86
C LEU A 123 -1.79 -12.84 21.93
N LYS A 124 -1.64 -13.26 23.20
CA LYS A 124 -2.39 -12.72 24.35
C LYS A 124 -3.94 -12.73 24.17
N GLY A 125 -4.46 -13.69 23.41
CA GLY A 125 -5.91 -13.79 23.11
C GLY A 125 -6.39 -12.90 21.97
N GLU A 126 -5.52 -12.05 21.41
CA GLU A 126 -5.78 -11.17 20.26
C GLU A 126 -5.10 -11.76 19.02
N GLY A 127 -5.88 -12.52 18.23
CA GLY A 127 -5.39 -13.20 17.03
C GLY A 127 -5.75 -12.50 15.72
N GLU A 128 -6.61 -11.48 15.74
CA GLU A 128 -7.10 -10.82 14.53
C GLU A 128 -7.00 -9.29 14.64
N TYR A 129 -6.38 -8.70 13.62
CA TYR A 129 -6.16 -7.27 13.50
C TYR A 129 -6.75 -6.81 12.17
N SER A 130 -7.34 -5.62 12.14
CA SER A 130 -7.78 -4.99 10.91
C SER A 130 -7.44 -3.52 10.89
N GLY A 131 -7.24 -2.99 9.70
CA GLY A 131 -6.93 -1.59 9.52
C GLY A 131 -6.74 -1.26 8.06
N GLY A 132 -6.10 -0.14 7.81
CA GLY A 132 -5.96 0.34 6.46
C GLY A 132 -5.61 1.80 6.37
N ARG A 133 -5.67 2.29 5.14
CA ARG A 133 -5.35 3.67 4.80
C ARG A 133 -6.19 4.14 3.63
N GLU A 134 -6.55 5.41 3.63
CA GLU A 134 -7.15 6.09 2.50
C GLU A 134 -6.20 7.15 1.97
N GLY A 135 -6.29 7.41 0.67
CA GLY A 135 -5.58 8.51 0.03
C GLY A 135 -6.49 9.31 -0.87
N LYS A 136 -6.32 10.63 -0.87
CA LYS A 136 -7.03 11.56 -1.75
C LYS A 136 -6.08 12.61 -2.31
N TRP A 137 -6.04 12.76 -3.62
CA TRP A 137 -5.31 13.81 -4.31
C TRP A 137 -5.99 15.16 -4.07
N LEU A 138 -5.22 16.14 -3.60
CA LEU A 138 -5.69 17.48 -3.24
C LEU A 138 -5.36 18.55 -4.28
N GLY A 139 -4.39 18.29 -5.16
CA GLY A 139 -3.92 19.29 -6.11
C GLY A 139 -2.42 19.20 -6.39
N ALA A 140 -1.86 20.26 -6.96
CA ALA A 140 -0.41 20.43 -7.03
C ALA A 140 0.19 20.53 -5.62
N CYS A 141 1.45 20.13 -5.47
CA CYS A 141 2.18 20.40 -4.23
C CYS A 141 2.29 21.91 -4.00
N PRO A 142 2.12 22.39 -2.77
CA PRO A 142 2.32 23.79 -2.45
C PRO A 142 3.80 24.16 -2.54
N ALA A 143 4.12 25.44 -2.74
CA ALA A 143 5.49 25.90 -3.01
C ALA A 143 6.48 25.65 -1.86
N ASP A 144 5.96 25.47 -0.64
CA ASP A 144 6.73 25.15 0.55
C ASP A 144 6.93 23.63 0.74
N MET A 145 6.39 22.78 -0.13
CA MET A 145 6.60 21.33 -0.12
C MET A 145 7.32 20.86 -1.38
N ARG A 146 8.39 20.09 -1.20
CA ARG A 146 9.06 19.36 -2.28
C ARG A 146 8.62 17.88 -2.30
N PRO A 147 8.80 17.15 -3.41
CA PRO A 147 8.49 15.72 -3.45
C PRO A 147 9.16 14.95 -2.30
N GLY A 148 8.38 14.07 -1.67
CA GLY A 148 8.76 13.33 -0.46
C GLY A 148 8.43 14.03 0.86
N ASP A 149 8.12 15.33 0.86
CA ASP A 149 7.73 16.03 2.09
C ASP A 149 6.39 15.50 2.63
N LEU A 150 6.37 15.24 3.94
CA LEU A 150 5.24 14.72 4.71
C LEU A 150 4.99 15.63 5.91
N ILE A 151 3.72 15.98 6.14
CA ILE A 151 3.25 16.73 7.30
C ILE A 151 2.15 15.91 7.97
N VAL A 152 2.21 15.70 9.28
CA VAL A 152 1.22 14.93 10.05
C VAL A 152 0.68 15.84 11.17
N GLY A 153 -0.56 16.30 11.06
CA GLY A 153 -1.10 17.26 12.02
C GLY A 153 -0.18 18.49 12.18
N ASP A 154 0.21 18.77 13.43
CA ASP A 154 1.12 19.88 13.80
C ASP A 154 2.59 19.43 13.94
N GLU A 155 2.94 18.21 13.53
CA GLU A 155 4.32 17.73 13.61
C GLU A 155 5.24 18.45 12.62
N PRO A 156 6.55 18.55 12.94
CA PRO A 156 7.53 19.07 12.01
C PRO A 156 7.48 18.32 10.67
N LYS A 157 7.54 19.08 9.58
CA LYS A 157 7.65 18.51 8.23
C LYS A 157 8.92 17.67 8.11
N ILE A 158 8.76 16.45 7.63
CA ILE A 158 9.88 15.54 7.32
C ILE A 158 9.90 15.24 5.83
N ASN A 159 11.03 14.79 5.30
CA ASN A 159 11.10 14.23 3.95
C ASN A 159 11.29 12.72 4.04
N ILE A 160 10.33 11.95 3.53
CA ILE A 160 10.33 10.50 3.72
C ILE A 160 11.51 9.81 3.03
N LEU A 161 11.97 10.35 1.90
CA LEU A 161 13.08 9.77 1.14
C LEU A 161 14.39 9.97 1.89
N GLU A 162 14.55 11.11 2.55
CA GLU A 162 15.69 11.40 3.42
C GLU A 162 15.67 10.51 4.67
N GLU A 163 14.50 10.29 5.29
CA GLU A 163 14.37 9.37 6.42
C GLU A 163 14.74 7.93 6.04
N LEU A 164 14.29 7.45 4.88
CA LEU A 164 14.58 6.11 4.36
C LEU A 164 16.06 5.91 3.99
N ALA A 165 16.75 6.99 3.64
CA ALA A 165 18.18 6.94 3.33
C ALA A 165 19.08 6.88 4.58
N LYS A 166 18.52 7.13 5.79
CA LYS A 166 19.29 7.01 7.04
C LYS A 166 19.62 5.53 7.31
N PRO A 167 20.84 5.22 7.77
CA PRO A 167 21.19 3.86 8.16
C PRO A 167 20.28 3.40 9.32
N ALA A 168 19.82 2.15 9.26
CA ALA A 168 19.10 1.52 10.36
C ALA A 168 19.97 1.60 11.63
N GLN A 169 19.40 2.17 12.69
CA GLN A 169 20.08 2.42 13.96
C GLN A 169 19.96 1.23 14.90
#